data_AF-A0A956Y0B0-F1
#
_entry.id   AF-A0A956Y0B0-F1
#
_cell.length_a   1.000
_cell.length_b   1.000
_cell.length_c   1.000
_cell.angle_alpha   90.00
_cell.angle_beta   90.00
_cell.angle_gamma   90.00
#
_symmetry.space_group_name_H-M   'P 1'
#
loop_
_entity.id
_entity.type
_entity.pdbx_description
1 polymer ?
#
loop_
_entity_poly.entity_id
_entity_poly.type
_entity_poly.pdbx_seq_one_letter_code
_entity_poly.pdbx_strand_id
1 'polypeptide(L)'
;MKGYRNYFLKQLVWFLVTVVVAFTLNFILPRLMPGDPVAAIVARMAQGMSNATGVQAVYEQYTELFGTDKPITEQYVIYIRNVLRGDFGYSISQYPRTVADVIQSSIWWTVALQFPAIIVGWILGNSLGALAAYLRKGFDKVLMPISIFLSNIPAFGMAIILLVIFAVNLRWFPTSGGYQFDMVPSTSFEFVWSVIVHYQLPFWSIVLITI
;
A
#
# COMPACT_ATOMS: atom_id res chain seq x y z
N MET A 1 -34.95 -9.46 -18.83
CA MET A 1 -33.74 -8.83 -19.42
C MET A 1 -33.66 -7.30 -19.27
N LYS A 2 -34.76 -6.52 -19.38
CA LYS A 2 -34.73 -5.05 -19.20
C LYS A 2 -34.27 -4.58 -17.80
N GLY A 3 -34.61 -5.33 -16.74
CA GLY A 3 -34.19 -5.02 -15.36
C GLY A 3 -32.67 -5.11 -15.15
N TYR A 4 -32.03 -6.18 -15.65
CA TYR A 4 -30.58 -6.34 -15.60
C TYR A 4 -29.85 -5.23 -16.37
N ARG A 5 -30.35 -4.83 -17.54
CA ARG A 5 -29.75 -3.72 -18.32
C ARG A 5 -29.74 -2.40 -17.54
N ASN A 6 -30.86 -2.05 -16.91
CA ASN A 6 -30.94 -0.82 -16.11
C ASN A 6 -30.05 -0.89 -14.86
N TYR A 7 -29.92 -2.07 -14.25
CA TYR A 7 -29.00 -2.29 -13.13
C TYR A 7 -27.53 -2.09 -13.55
N PHE A 8 -27.08 -2.76 -14.62
CA PHE A 8 -25.70 -2.61 -15.10
C PHE A 8 -25.40 -1.19 -15.58
N LEU A 9 -26.35 -0.51 -16.24
CA LEU A 9 -26.19 0.89 -16.61
C LEU A 9 -26.04 1.79 -15.39
N LYS A 10 -26.88 1.61 -14.36
CA LYS A 10 -26.77 2.35 -13.10
C LYS A 10 -25.40 2.10 -12.44
N GLN A 11 -24.95 0.86 -12.41
CA GLN A 11 -23.65 0.49 -11.84
C GLN A 11 -22.50 1.09 -12.62
N LEU A 12 -22.56 1.08 -13.96
CA LEU A 12 -21.55 1.67 -14.82
C LEU A 12 -21.47 3.19 -14.63
N VAL A 13 -22.61 3.87 -14.53
CA VAL A 13 -22.66 5.32 -14.26
C VAL A 13 -22.03 5.62 -12.92
N TRP A 14 -22.38 4.88 -11.86
CA TRP A 14 -21.76 5.06 -10.54
C TRP A 14 -20.26 4.79 -10.58
N PHE A 15 -19.83 3.73 -11.25
CA PHE A 15 -18.41 3.43 -11.43
C PHE A 15 -17.67 4.58 -12.13
N LEU A 16 -18.20 5.10 -13.23
CA LEU A 16 -17.60 6.22 -13.95
C LEU A 16 -17.53 7.49 -13.09
N VAL A 17 -18.60 7.81 -12.36
CA VAL A 17 -18.60 8.94 -11.41
C VAL A 17 -17.52 8.75 -10.35
N THR A 18 -17.43 7.56 -9.74
CA THR A 18 -16.41 7.26 -8.74
C THR A 18 -15.01 7.39 -9.32
N VAL A 19 -14.77 6.88 -10.53
CA VAL A 19 -13.48 7.00 -11.22
C VAL A 19 -13.12 8.47 -11.44
N VAL A 20 -14.01 9.27 -12.01
CA VAL A 20 -13.76 10.69 -12.28
C VAL A 20 -13.47 11.46 -10.98
N VAL A 21 -14.27 11.22 -9.93
CA VAL A 21 -14.05 11.84 -8.62
C VAL A 21 -12.71 11.39 -8.04
N ALA A 22 -12.40 10.10 -8.06
CA ALA A 22 -11.15 9.58 -7.53
C ALA A 22 -9.91 10.14 -8.26
N PHE A 23 -9.93 10.20 -9.59
CA PHE A 23 -8.85 10.80 -10.37
C PHE A 23 -8.68 12.29 -10.08
N THR A 24 -9.79 13.01 -9.94
CA THR A 24 -9.78 14.43 -9.61
C THR A 24 -9.22 14.68 -8.22
N LEU A 25 -9.64 13.87 -7.23
CA LEU A 25 -9.09 13.94 -5.87
C LEU A 25 -7.60 13.58 -5.84
N ASN A 26 -7.17 12.54 -6.56
CA ASN A 26 -5.74 12.18 -6.67
C ASN A 26 -4.91 13.29 -7.29
N PHE A 27 -5.47 14.07 -8.21
CA PHE A 27 -4.79 15.22 -8.79
C PHE A 27 -4.73 16.42 -7.83
N ILE A 28 -5.85 16.74 -7.18
CA ILE A 28 -6.01 17.95 -6.35
C ILE A 28 -5.34 17.80 -4.98
N LEU A 29 -5.55 16.69 -4.27
CA LEU A 29 -5.12 16.55 -2.88
C LEU A 29 -3.61 16.77 -2.69
N PRO A 30 -2.70 16.17 -3.49
CA PRO A 30 -1.27 16.42 -3.35
C PRO A 30 -0.89 17.88 -3.63
N ARG A 31 -1.64 18.58 -4.49
CA ARG A 31 -1.39 20.00 -4.86
C ARG A 31 -1.94 21.00 -3.83
N LEU A 32 -2.85 20.55 -2.97
CA LEU A 32 -3.32 21.33 -1.82
C LEU A 32 -2.41 21.19 -0.60
N MET A 33 -1.55 20.15 -0.56
CA MET A 33 -0.59 20.01 0.52
C MET A 33 0.43 21.16 0.46
N PRO A 34 0.77 21.78 1.60
CA PRO A 34 1.76 22.83 1.64
C PRO A 34 3.14 22.26 1.28
N GLY A 35 3.89 23.00 0.48
CA GLY A 35 5.23 22.63 0.04
C GLY A 35 5.29 22.34 -1.46
N ASP A 36 6.45 22.63 -2.05
CA ASP A 36 6.67 22.37 -3.46
C ASP A 36 7.28 20.97 -3.65
N PRO A 37 6.60 20.06 -4.38
CA PRO A 37 7.10 18.71 -4.61
C PRO A 37 8.44 18.69 -5.34
N VAL A 38 8.70 19.64 -6.24
CA VAL A 38 9.96 19.75 -6.96
C VAL A 38 11.05 20.24 -6.02
N ALA A 39 10.75 21.22 -5.16
CA ALA A 39 11.67 21.65 -4.11
C ALA A 39 12.03 20.50 -3.16
N ALA A 40 11.10 19.59 -2.84
CA ALA A 40 11.37 18.43 -2.01
C ALA A 40 12.32 17.41 -2.69
N ILE A 41 12.17 17.17 -3.99
CA ILE A 41 13.09 16.34 -4.78
C ILE A 41 14.47 16.97 -4.81
N VAL A 42 14.53 18.26 -5.16
CA VAL A 42 15.77 19.02 -5.26
C VAL A 42 16.48 19.10 -3.93
N ALA A 43 15.77 19.32 -2.82
CA ALA A 43 16.36 19.36 -1.49
C ALA A 43 17.02 18.01 -1.11
N ARG A 44 16.39 16.88 -1.43
CA ARG A 44 16.97 15.55 -1.21
C ARG A 44 18.22 15.31 -2.05
N MET A 45 18.19 15.74 -3.31
CA MET A 45 19.32 15.61 -4.23
C MET A 45 20.48 16.56 -3.87
N ALA A 46 20.15 17.75 -3.38
CA ALA A 46 21.09 18.77 -2.94
C ALA A 46 21.80 18.40 -1.63
N GLN A 47 21.31 17.42 -0.85
CA GLN A 47 22.04 16.91 0.32
C GLN A 47 23.40 16.29 -0.05
N GLY A 48 23.67 16.03 -1.33
CA GLY A 48 24.98 15.63 -1.86
C GLY A 48 25.68 16.66 -2.76
N MET A 49 25.14 17.87 -2.93
CA MET A 49 25.68 18.89 -3.84
C MET A 49 26.07 20.18 -3.11
N SER A 50 27.28 20.68 -3.33
CA SER A 50 27.81 21.87 -2.65
C SER A 50 27.55 23.20 -3.39
N ASN A 51 26.98 23.15 -4.60
CA ASN A 51 26.93 24.31 -5.50
C ASN A 51 25.50 24.79 -5.74
N ALA A 52 25.16 25.97 -5.18
CA ALA A 52 23.80 26.52 -5.17
C ALA A 52 23.23 26.84 -6.56
N THR A 53 24.09 27.17 -7.54
CA THR A 53 23.67 27.44 -8.93
C THR A 53 23.24 26.18 -9.67
N GLY A 54 23.85 25.03 -9.36
CA GLY A 54 23.42 23.74 -9.91
C GLY A 54 22.06 23.31 -9.38
N VAL A 55 21.76 23.62 -8.12
CA VAL A 55 20.48 23.30 -7.47
C VAL A 55 19.31 24.04 -8.13
N GLN A 56 19.49 25.31 -8.48
CA GLN A 56 18.46 26.11 -9.15
C GLN A 56 18.17 25.64 -10.59
N ALA A 57 19.21 25.36 -11.38
CA ALA A 57 19.03 24.85 -12.74
C ALA A 57 18.33 23.48 -12.75
N VAL A 58 18.65 22.63 -11.78
CA VAL A 58 18.01 21.33 -11.59
C VAL A 58 16.55 21.49 -11.16
N TYR A 59 16.25 22.48 -10.32
CA TYR A 59 14.88 22.81 -9.94
C TYR A 59 14.02 23.25 -11.13
N GLU A 60 14.52 24.16 -11.97
CA GLU A 60 13.81 24.63 -13.16
C GLU A 60 13.57 23.50 -14.16
N GLN A 61 14.60 22.68 -14.41
CA GLN A 61 14.50 21.51 -15.27
C GLN A 61 13.43 20.52 -14.79
N TYR A 62 13.35 20.28 -13.48
CA TYR A 62 12.33 19.38 -12.94
C TYR A 62 10.94 20.03 -12.91
N THR A 63 10.84 21.33 -12.66
CA THR A 63 9.57 22.06 -12.72
C THR A 63 8.95 21.93 -14.11
N GLU A 64 9.77 22.05 -15.15
CA GLU A 64 9.35 21.83 -16.54
C GLU A 64 9.01 20.35 -16.80
N LEU A 65 9.83 19.41 -16.32
CA LEU A 65 9.59 17.96 -16.48
C LEU A 65 8.27 17.50 -15.86
N PHE A 66 7.93 18.02 -14.67
CA PHE A 66 6.68 17.72 -13.97
C PHE A 66 5.51 18.60 -14.43
N GLY A 67 5.76 19.59 -15.29
CA GLY A 67 4.76 20.53 -15.80
C GLY A 67 4.12 21.38 -14.71
N THR A 68 4.79 21.57 -13.57
CA THR A 68 4.27 22.33 -12.42
C THR A 68 4.25 23.83 -12.68
N ASP A 69 4.90 24.29 -13.75
CA ASP A 69 4.89 25.65 -14.29
C ASP A 69 3.57 26.01 -15.00
N LYS A 70 2.78 25.02 -15.43
CA LYS A 70 1.59 25.23 -16.27
C LYS A 70 0.35 25.61 -15.45
N PRO A 71 -0.65 26.28 -16.06
CA PRO A 71 -1.95 26.48 -15.43
C PRO A 71 -2.55 25.15 -14.95
N ILE A 72 -3.25 25.17 -13.80
CA ILE A 72 -3.75 23.94 -13.15
C ILE A 72 -4.68 23.11 -14.04
N THR A 73 -5.42 23.76 -14.94
CA THR A 73 -6.27 23.13 -15.94
C THR A 73 -5.46 22.36 -16.97
N GLU A 74 -4.35 22.91 -17.46
CA GLU A 74 -3.44 22.23 -18.38
C GLU A 74 -2.77 21.04 -17.70
N GLN A 75 -2.30 21.21 -16.46
CA GLN A 75 -1.74 20.12 -15.67
C GLN A 75 -2.71 18.95 -15.54
N TYR A 76 -4.00 19.23 -15.30
CA TYR A 76 -5.04 18.21 -15.18
C TYR A 76 -5.28 17.46 -16.49
N VAL A 77 -5.35 18.19 -17.62
CA VAL A 77 -5.52 17.58 -18.94
C VAL A 77 -4.32 16.71 -19.31
N ILE A 78 -3.10 17.17 -19.05
CA ILE A 78 -1.87 16.40 -19.27
C ILE A 78 -1.87 15.14 -18.40
N TYR A 79 -2.22 15.27 -17.11
CA TYR A 79 -2.33 14.15 -16.18
C TYR A 79 -3.30 13.08 -16.68
N ILE A 80 -4.53 13.45 -17.05
CA ILE A 80 -5.51 12.50 -17.58
C ILE A 80 -4.98 11.84 -18.86
N ARG A 81 -4.42 12.62 -19.79
CA ARG A 81 -3.92 12.11 -21.07
C ARG A 81 -2.82 11.07 -20.87
N ASN A 82 -1.90 11.32 -19.93
CA ASN A 82 -0.79 10.42 -19.64
C ASN A 82 -1.29 9.14 -18.97
N VAL A 83 -2.14 9.25 -17.96
CA VAL A 83 -2.74 8.07 -17.29
C VAL A 83 -3.51 7.20 -18.28
N LEU A 84 -4.31 7.78 -19.18
CA LEU A 84 -5.05 7.02 -20.19
C LEU A 84 -4.13 6.30 -21.19
N ARG A 85 -2.87 6.72 -21.32
CA ARG A 85 -1.83 6.04 -22.11
C ARG A 85 -1.02 5.03 -21.30
N GLY A 86 -1.31 4.87 -20.01
CA GLY A 86 -0.53 4.05 -19.08
C GLY A 86 0.77 4.70 -18.59
N ASP A 87 0.97 5.99 -18.89
CA ASP A 87 2.11 6.75 -18.38
C ASP A 87 1.72 7.45 -17.08
N PHE A 88 2.24 6.93 -15.97
CA PHE A 88 2.03 7.48 -14.63
C PHE A 88 3.13 8.47 -14.22
N GLY A 89 4.13 8.69 -15.07
CA GLY A 89 5.27 9.56 -14.81
C GLY A 89 6.21 9.03 -13.72
N TYR A 90 6.97 9.96 -13.13
CA TYR A 90 7.96 9.66 -12.10
C TYR A 90 7.38 9.74 -10.69
N SER A 91 7.89 8.89 -9.79
CA SER A 91 7.58 8.97 -8.37
C SER A 91 8.27 10.19 -7.76
N ILE A 92 7.51 11.13 -7.20
CA ILE A 92 8.06 12.27 -6.45
C ILE A 92 8.81 11.78 -5.20
N SER A 93 8.33 10.71 -4.56
CA SER A 93 8.92 10.18 -3.33
C SER A 93 10.16 9.32 -3.56
N GLN A 94 10.26 8.64 -4.71
CA GLN A 94 11.35 7.72 -5.07
C GLN A 94 12.02 8.11 -6.40
N TYR A 95 12.07 9.40 -6.71
CA TYR A 95 12.73 9.89 -7.91
C TYR A 95 14.19 9.39 -8.00
N PRO A 96 14.69 8.93 -9.16
CA PRO A 96 14.12 9.00 -10.51
C PRO A 96 13.30 7.76 -10.94
N ARG A 97 12.79 6.93 -10.02
CA ARG A 97 11.99 5.76 -10.41
C ARG A 97 10.64 6.15 -11.01
N THR A 98 10.21 5.45 -12.05
CA THR A 98 8.85 5.62 -12.58
C THR A 98 7.83 5.06 -11.59
N VAL A 99 6.61 5.59 -11.60
CA VAL A 99 5.53 5.07 -10.75
C VAL A 99 5.22 3.61 -11.10
N ALA A 100 5.27 3.25 -12.38
CA ALA A 100 5.08 1.88 -12.85
C ALA A 100 6.12 0.92 -12.23
N ASP A 101 7.41 1.31 -12.20
CA ASP A 101 8.47 0.49 -11.60
C ASP A 101 8.27 0.31 -10.09
N VAL A 102 7.85 1.39 -9.40
CA VAL A 102 7.57 1.34 -7.97
C VAL A 102 6.43 0.35 -7.71
N ILE A 103 5.31 0.48 -8.44
CA ILE A 103 4.17 -0.44 -8.31
C ILE A 103 4.59 -1.88 -8.61
N GLN A 104 5.30 -2.12 -9.72
CA GLN A 104 5.75 -3.46 -10.12
C GLN A 104 6.67 -4.09 -9.06
N SER A 105 7.54 -3.29 -8.43
CA SER A 105 8.41 -3.78 -7.37
C SER A 105 7.70 -4.13 -6.07
N SER A 106 6.48 -3.62 -5.84
CA SER A 106 5.72 -3.84 -4.61
C SER A 106 4.53 -4.79 -4.77
N ILE A 107 3.92 -4.85 -5.96
CA ILE A 107 2.66 -5.56 -6.18
C ILE A 107 2.76 -7.05 -5.83
N TRP A 108 3.87 -7.70 -6.17
CA TRP A 108 4.06 -9.12 -5.88
C TRP A 108 4.22 -9.40 -4.39
N TRP A 109 4.87 -8.50 -3.63
CA TRP A 109 4.93 -8.60 -2.18
C TRP A 109 3.56 -8.45 -1.54
N THR A 110 2.77 -7.47 -2.02
CA THR A 110 1.40 -7.26 -1.54
C THR A 110 0.52 -8.48 -1.82
N VAL A 111 0.58 -9.03 -3.03
CA VAL A 111 -0.21 -10.23 -3.40
C VAL A 111 0.24 -11.45 -2.59
N ALA A 112 1.56 -11.69 -2.49
CA ALA A 112 2.10 -12.82 -1.74
C ALA A 112 1.79 -12.74 -0.24
N LEU A 113 1.59 -11.55 0.31
CA LEU A 113 1.16 -11.36 1.68
C LEU A 113 -0.36 -11.48 1.84
N GLN A 114 -1.10 -10.69 1.08
CA GLN A 114 -2.53 -10.50 1.28
C GLN A 114 -3.34 -11.73 0.87
N PHE A 115 -2.98 -12.39 -0.24
CA PHE A 115 -3.75 -13.50 -0.78
C PHE A 115 -3.72 -14.73 0.14
N PRO A 116 -2.55 -15.23 0.61
CA PRO A 116 -2.51 -16.32 1.57
C PRO A 116 -3.15 -15.95 2.91
N ALA A 117 -2.99 -14.70 3.38
CA ALA A 117 -3.58 -14.26 4.63
C ALA A 117 -5.12 -14.30 4.59
N ILE A 118 -5.73 -13.90 3.46
CA ILE A 118 -7.18 -14.02 3.25
C ILE A 118 -7.61 -15.48 3.26
N ILE A 119 -6.90 -16.36 2.55
CA ILE A 119 -7.24 -17.79 2.49
C ILE A 119 -7.17 -18.42 3.88
N VAL A 120 -6.07 -18.19 4.60
CA VAL A 120 -5.86 -18.78 5.92
C VAL A 120 -6.84 -18.19 6.94
N GLY A 121 -7.03 -16.87 6.94
CA GLY A 121 -8.03 -16.21 7.79
C GLY A 121 -9.44 -16.73 7.52
N TRP A 122 -9.81 -16.88 6.24
CA TRP A 122 -11.10 -17.44 5.86
C TRP A 122 -11.27 -18.89 6.32
N ILE A 123 -10.27 -19.76 6.11
CA ILE A 123 -10.32 -21.17 6.57
C ILE A 123 -10.44 -21.25 8.09
N LEU A 124 -9.59 -20.51 8.82
CA LEU A 124 -9.57 -20.52 10.28
C LEU A 124 -10.86 -19.94 10.86
N GLY A 125 -11.32 -18.78 10.37
CA GLY A 125 -12.56 -18.14 10.82
C GLY A 125 -13.79 -19.02 10.60
N ASN A 126 -13.92 -19.62 9.41
CA ASN A 126 -15.04 -20.52 9.13
C ASN A 126 -14.97 -21.81 9.97
N SER A 127 -13.78 -22.39 10.16
CA SER A 127 -13.60 -23.60 10.97
C SER A 127 -13.91 -23.34 12.45
N LEU A 128 -13.40 -22.23 12.99
CA LEU A 128 -13.65 -21.82 14.38
C LEU A 128 -15.13 -21.48 14.59
N GLY A 129 -15.76 -20.78 13.65
CA GLY A 129 -17.19 -20.48 13.68
C GLY A 129 -18.07 -21.74 13.62
N ALA A 130 -17.73 -22.69 12.75
CA ALA A 130 -18.43 -23.98 12.66
C ALA A 130 -18.27 -24.79 13.96
N LEU A 131 -17.06 -24.81 14.53
CA LEU A 131 -16.78 -25.51 15.78
C LEU A 131 -17.54 -24.88 16.97
N ALA A 132 -17.61 -23.55 17.04
CA ALA A 132 -18.39 -22.83 18.05
C ALA A 132 -19.88 -23.20 17.98
N ALA A 133 -20.44 -23.21 16.77
CA ALA A 133 -21.83 -23.57 16.52
C ALA A 133 -22.15 -25.04 16.85
N TYR A 134 -21.18 -25.94 16.67
CA TYR A 134 -21.32 -27.37 16.95
C TYR A 134 -21.19 -27.71 18.44
N LEU A 135 -20.16 -27.19 19.11
CA LEU A 135 -19.84 -27.58 20.49
C LEU A 135 -20.86 -27.06 21.50
N ARG A 136 -21.52 -25.90 21.24
CA ARG A 136 -22.61 -25.27 22.03
C ARG A 136 -22.41 -25.16 23.57
N LYS A 137 -21.25 -25.56 24.11
CA LYS A 137 -20.95 -25.74 25.54
C LYS A 137 -19.74 -24.92 25.98
N GLY A 138 -19.90 -23.59 26.04
CA GLY A 138 -18.92 -22.67 26.64
C GLY A 138 -17.80 -22.19 25.71
N PHE A 139 -17.40 -22.99 24.71
CA PHE A 139 -16.40 -22.60 23.71
C PHE A 139 -16.81 -21.31 22.96
N ASP A 140 -18.09 -21.22 22.59
CA ASP A 140 -18.69 -20.02 21.98
C ASP A 140 -18.59 -18.77 22.88
N LYS A 141 -18.75 -18.93 24.20
CA LYS A 141 -18.70 -17.82 25.17
C LYS A 141 -17.33 -17.15 25.28
N VAL A 142 -16.26 -17.82 24.83
CA VAL A 142 -14.89 -17.29 24.87
C VAL A 142 -14.44 -16.90 23.46
N LEU A 143 -14.69 -17.76 22.48
CA LEU A 143 -14.25 -17.53 21.11
C LEU A 143 -14.93 -16.32 20.47
N MET A 144 -16.25 -16.18 20.60
CA MET A 144 -16.97 -15.05 19.98
C MET A 144 -16.49 -13.68 20.50
N PRO A 145 -16.39 -13.43 21.82
CA PRO A 145 -15.88 -12.15 22.31
C PRO A 145 -14.45 -11.86 21.85
N ILE A 146 -13.58 -12.87 21.79
CA ILE A 146 -12.19 -12.70 21.33
C ILE A 146 -12.15 -12.36 19.84
N SER A 147 -12.88 -13.08 18.99
CA SER A 147 -12.96 -12.80 17.55
C SER A 147 -13.50 -11.40 17.28
N ILE A 148 -14.62 -11.02 17.94
CA ILE A 148 -15.18 -9.67 17.82
C ILE A 148 -14.17 -8.62 18.29
N PHE A 149 -13.46 -8.86 19.39
CA PHE A 149 -12.45 -7.92 19.86
C PHE A 149 -11.32 -7.75 18.84
N LEU A 150 -10.76 -8.86 18.33
CA LEU A 150 -9.68 -8.84 17.34
C LEU A 150 -10.12 -8.18 16.03
N SER A 151 -11.33 -8.44 15.54
CA SER A 151 -11.84 -7.86 14.30
C SER A 151 -12.06 -6.34 14.37
N ASN A 152 -12.18 -5.78 15.58
CA ASN A 152 -12.31 -4.34 15.79
C ASN A 152 -10.95 -3.62 15.90
N ILE A 153 -9.85 -4.35 16.02
CA ILE A 153 -8.51 -3.76 16.02
C ILE A 153 -8.16 -3.33 14.59
N PRO A 154 -7.77 -2.06 14.35
CA PRO A 154 -7.29 -1.64 13.04
C PRO A 154 -6.08 -2.48 12.60
N ALA A 155 -5.99 -2.81 11.31
CA ALA A 155 -4.90 -3.64 10.78
C ALA A 155 -3.50 -3.11 11.15
N PHE A 156 -3.29 -1.79 11.06
CA PHE A 156 -2.03 -1.17 11.46
C PHE A 156 -1.77 -1.31 12.98
N GLY A 157 -2.83 -1.24 13.80
CA GLY A 157 -2.74 -1.38 15.25
C GLY A 157 -2.33 -2.80 15.63
N MET A 158 -2.94 -3.81 15.00
CA MET A 158 -2.58 -5.21 15.22
C MET A 158 -1.13 -5.48 14.79
N ALA A 159 -0.69 -4.92 13.66
CA ALA A 159 0.69 -5.03 13.21
C ALA A 159 1.67 -4.42 14.23
N ILE A 160 1.36 -3.25 14.81
CA ILE A 160 2.18 -2.62 15.85
C ILE A 160 2.23 -3.47 17.12
N ILE A 161 1.10 -4.02 17.57
CA ILE A 161 1.04 -4.88 18.76
C ILE A 161 1.96 -6.09 18.58
N LEU A 162 1.84 -6.80 17.45
CA LEU A 162 2.69 -7.95 17.16
C LEU A 162 4.16 -7.56 17.04
N LEU A 163 4.47 -6.43 16.39
CA LEU A 163 5.83 -5.92 16.26
C LEU A 163 6.46 -5.63 17.64
N VAL A 164 5.77 -4.92 18.53
CA VAL A 164 6.31 -4.58 19.84
C VAL A 164 6.56 -5.82 20.69
N ILE A 165 5.60 -6.76 20.72
CA ILE A 165 5.73 -7.97 21.52
C ILE A 165 6.84 -8.87 20.96
N PHE A 166 6.77 -9.19 19.67
CA PHE A 166 7.58 -10.26 19.10
C PHE A 166 8.89 -9.80 18.48
N ALA A 167 8.97 -8.57 17.95
CA ALA A 167 10.20 -8.06 17.36
C ALA A 167 11.02 -7.20 18.32
N VAL A 168 10.36 -6.34 19.12
CA VAL A 168 11.08 -5.42 20.03
C VAL A 168 11.41 -6.08 21.37
N ASN A 169 10.41 -6.64 22.05
CA ASN A 169 10.60 -7.21 23.39
C ASN A 169 11.24 -8.60 23.33
N LEU A 170 10.64 -9.53 22.58
CA LEU A 170 11.10 -10.91 22.50
C LEU A 170 12.25 -11.12 21.50
N ARG A 171 12.40 -10.21 20.51
CA ARG A 171 13.42 -10.29 19.45
C ARG A 171 13.39 -11.60 18.66
N TRP A 172 12.21 -12.20 18.52
CA TRP A 172 12.01 -13.42 17.72
C TRP A 172 11.96 -13.13 16.23
N PHE A 173 11.49 -11.94 15.87
CA PHE A 173 11.28 -11.52 14.49
C PHE A 173 11.92 -10.14 14.23
N PRO A 174 12.18 -9.81 12.96
CA PRO A 174 12.72 -8.52 12.55
C PRO A 174 11.68 -7.40 12.71
N THR A 175 12.16 -6.16 12.83
CA THR A 175 11.32 -4.97 13.03
C THR A 175 10.91 -4.30 11.72
N SER A 176 11.59 -4.56 10.61
CA SER A 176 11.29 -3.96 9.30
C SER A 176 11.87 -4.78 8.14
N GLY A 177 11.46 -4.45 6.92
CA GLY A 177 11.96 -5.06 5.68
C GLY A 177 11.20 -6.31 5.25
N GLY A 178 11.39 -6.70 3.99
CA GLY A 178 10.88 -7.97 3.44
C GLY A 178 11.88 -9.13 3.55
N TYR A 179 13.13 -8.82 3.89
CA TYR A 179 14.26 -9.71 4.14
C TYR A 179 15.39 -8.87 4.79
N GLN A 180 16.47 -9.50 5.26
CA GLN A 180 17.59 -8.81 5.91
C GLN A 180 18.26 -7.76 5.00
N PHE A 181 18.68 -6.63 5.57
CA PHE A 181 19.10 -5.45 4.79
C PHE A 181 20.40 -5.66 3.98
N ASP A 182 21.23 -6.60 4.40
CA ASP A 182 22.54 -6.94 3.84
C ASP A 182 22.46 -8.06 2.79
N MET A 183 21.26 -8.60 2.52
CA MET A 183 21.07 -9.65 1.54
C MET A 183 20.69 -9.10 0.17
N VAL A 184 21.21 -9.75 -0.88
CA VAL A 184 20.76 -9.54 -2.26
C VAL A 184 19.73 -10.62 -2.60
N PRO A 185 18.60 -10.26 -3.26
CA PRO A 185 17.62 -11.22 -3.72
C PRO A 185 18.27 -12.36 -4.52
N SER A 186 18.11 -13.58 -4.00
CA SER A 186 18.68 -14.79 -4.58
C SER A 186 17.77 -15.98 -4.30
N THR A 187 17.93 -17.07 -5.05
CA THR A 187 17.19 -18.32 -4.79
C THR A 187 17.84 -19.16 -3.69
N SER A 188 18.69 -18.56 -2.87
CA SER A 188 19.38 -19.26 -1.78
C SER A 188 18.40 -19.59 -0.66
N PHE A 189 18.66 -20.70 0.03
CA PHE A 189 17.85 -21.09 1.19
C PHE A 189 17.87 -20.01 2.29
N GLU A 190 19.02 -19.38 2.52
CA GLU A 190 19.16 -18.31 3.50
C GLU A 190 18.28 -17.10 3.18
N PHE A 191 18.24 -16.68 1.91
CA PHE A 191 17.36 -15.60 1.48
C PHE A 191 15.88 -15.96 1.65
N VAL A 192 15.47 -17.16 1.21
CA VAL A 192 14.07 -17.62 1.34
C VAL A 192 13.66 -17.72 2.81
N TRP A 193 14.53 -18.25 3.67
CA TRP A 193 14.27 -18.33 5.10
C TRP A 193 14.13 -16.95 5.73
N SER A 194 15.03 -16.03 5.38
CA SER A 194 14.93 -14.62 5.78
C SER A 194 13.57 -14.03 5.38
N VAL A 195 13.13 -14.22 4.14
CA VAL A 195 11.81 -13.75 3.67
C VAL A 195 10.68 -14.35 4.52
N ILE A 196 10.71 -15.66 4.79
CA ILE A 196 9.68 -16.33 5.61
C ILE A 196 9.63 -15.76 7.03
N VAL A 197 10.77 -15.45 7.64
CA VAL A 197 10.83 -14.86 8.98
C VAL A 197 10.26 -13.44 8.98
N HIS A 198 10.60 -12.61 7.99
CA HIS A 198 10.07 -11.25 7.86
C HIS A 198 8.56 -11.24 7.55
N TYR A 199 8.07 -12.30 6.91
CA TYR A 199 6.66 -12.47 6.53
C TYR A 199 5.72 -12.70 7.71
N GLN A 200 6.19 -13.30 8.81
CA GLN A 200 5.29 -13.80 9.86
C GLN A 200 4.44 -12.72 10.53
N LEU A 201 5.04 -11.62 10.99
CA LEU A 201 4.29 -10.61 11.74
C LEU A 201 3.24 -9.88 10.88
N PRO A 202 3.55 -9.42 9.65
CA PRO A 202 2.54 -8.85 8.76
C PRO A 202 1.46 -9.87 8.37
N PHE A 203 1.83 -11.14 8.19
CA PHE A 203 0.86 -12.17 7.82
C PHE A 203 -0.14 -12.43 8.95
N TRP A 204 0.35 -12.67 10.16
CA TRP A 204 -0.51 -12.96 11.31
C TRP A 204 -1.33 -11.75 11.76
N SER A 205 -0.84 -10.53 11.56
CA SER A 205 -1.64 -9.33 11.86
C SER A 205 -2.91 -9.28 10.99
N ILE A 206 -2.81 -9.64 9.71
CA ILE A 206 -3.94 -9.70 8.78
C ILE A 206 -4.83 -10.91 9.10
N VAL A 207 -4.25 -12.09 9.35
CA VAL A 207 -5.03 -13.30 9.65
C VAL A 207 -5.89 -13.11 10.89
N LEU A 208 -5.33 -12.55 11.98
CA LEU A 208 -6.02 -12.43 13.26
C LEU A 208 -7.21 -11.45 13.23
N ILE A 209 -7.14 -10.40 12.43
CA ILE A 209 -8.27 -9.46 12.27
C ILE A 209 -9.34 -9.97 11.30
N THR A 210 -9.02 -11.00 10.51
CA THR A 210 -9.91 -11.58 9.49
C THR A 210 -10.72 -12.77 10.04
N ILE A 211 -10.32 -13.34 11.18
CA ILE A 211 -10.99 -14.45 11.88
C ILE A 211 -12.16 -13.93 12.71
#